data_AF-A0A851SKB7-F1
#
_entry.id   AF-A0A851SKB7-F1
#
_cell.length_a   1.000
_cell.length_b   1.000
_cell.length_c   1.000
_cell.angle_alpha   90.00
_cell.angle_beta   90.00
_cell.angle_gamma   90.00
#
_symmetry.space_group_name_H-M   'P 1'
#
loop_
_entity.id
_entity.type
_entity.pdbx_description
1 polymer ?
#
loop_
_entity_poly.entity_id
_entity_poly.type
_entity_poly.pdbx_seq_one_letter_code
_entity_poly.pdbx_strand_id
1 'polypeptide(L)' 'IEVSSEIKNLQDLQQLLGEINWMRPVLGMTNDDLAPLFNLLRGDSDIKSPRT' A
#
# COMPACT_ATOMS: atom_id res chain seq x y z
N ILE A 1 -14.56 -11.68 2.46
CA ILE A 1 -13.24 -11.06 2.70
C ILE A 1 -13.54 -9.61 2.99
N GLU A 2 -13.54 -9.24 4.26
CA GLU A 2 -13.80 -7.87 4.69
C GLU A 2 -12.48 -7.12 4.60
N VAL A 3 -12.31 -6.35 3.52
CA VAL A 3 -11.15 -5.45 3.37
C VAL A 3 -11.46 -4.19 4.18
N SER A 4 -11.39 -4.30 5.50
CA SER A 4 -11.38 -3.15 6.40
C SER A 4 -9.93 -2.86 6.76
N SER A 5 -9.26 -2.13 5.89
CA SER A 5 -7.89 -1.66 6.09
C SER A 5 -7.90 -0.14 6.05
N GLU A 6 -8.30 0.47 7.17
CA GLU A 6 -7.98 1.88 7.40
C GLU A 6 -6.45 2.00 7.40
N ILE A 7 -5.89 2.48 6.29
CA ILE A 7 -4.47 2.82 6.20
C ILE A 7 -4.28 4.08 7.05
N LYS A 8 -3.71 3.95 8.24
CA LYS A 8 -3.52 5.11 9.15
C LYS A 8 -2.12 5.66 9.06
N ASN A 9 -1.15 4.79 8.82
CA ASN A 9 0.25 5.14 8.84
C ASN A 9 1.05 4.39 7.75
N LEU A 10 2.34 4.72 7.66
CA LEU A 10 3.25 4.12 6.70
C LEU A 10 3.38 2.59 6.86
N GLN A 11 3.36 2.07 8.09
CA GLN A 11 3.42 0.63 8.34
C GLN A 11 2.18 -0.11 7.78
N ASP A 12 0.98 0.44 7.94
CA ASP A 12 -0.24 -0.15 7.40
C ASP A 12 -0.17 -0.18 5.86
N LEU A 13 0.28 0.92 5.26
CA LEU A 13 0.45 1.04 3.80
C LEU A 13 1.48 0.03 3.26
N GLN A 14 2.61 -0.13 3.95
CA GLN A 14 3.66 -1.07 3.56
C GLN A 14 3.20 -2.53 3.65
N GLN A 15 2.41 -2.89 4.67
CA GLN A 15 1.82 -4.23 4.79
C GLN A 15 0.87 -4.51 3.63
N LEU A 16 -0.06 -3.59 3.35
CA LEU A 16 -0.98 -3.72 2.23
C LEU A 16 -0.24 -3.86 0.89
N LEU A 17 0.81 -3.06 0.68
CA LEU A 17 1.62 -3.16 -0.52
C LEU A 17 2.34 -4.51 -0.63
N GLY A 18 2.77 -5.09 0.50
CA GLY A 18 3.31 -6.45 0.56
C GLY A 18 2.30 -7.50 0.08
N GLU A 19 1.07 -7.44 0.59
CA GLU A 19 -0.03 -8.34 0.18
C GLU A 19 -0.37 -8.18 -1.31
N ILE A 20 -0.46 -6.94 -1.80
CA ILE A 20 -0.73 -6.65 -3.21
C ILE A 20 0.40 -7.17 -4.11
N ASN A 21 1.66 -6.92 -3.73
CA ASN A 21 2.80 -7.41 -4.51
C ASN A 21 2.84 -8.95 -4.55
N TRP A 22 2.41 -9.63 -3.50
CA TRP A 22 2.28 -11.09 -3.49
C TRP A 22 1.21 -11.60 -4.49
N MET A 23 0.10 -10.89 -4.61
CA MET A 23 -1.00 -11.23 -5.54
C MET A 23 -0.73 -10.82 -7.00
N ARG A 24 0.24 -9.94 -7.23
CA ARG A 24 0.51 -9.32 -8.54
C ARG A 24 0.67 -10.31 -9.71
N PRO A 25 1.37 -11.45 -9.57
CA PRO A 25 1.50 -12.42 -10.66
C PRO A 25 0.17 -13.06 -11.08
N VAL A 26 -0.81 -13.12 -10.17
CA VAL A 26 -2.09 -13.79 -10.38
C VAL A 26 -3.13 -12.84 -10.96
N LEU A 27 -3.09 -11.56 -10.56
CA LEU A 27 -4.11 -10.57 -10.91
C LEU A 27 -3.73 -9.68 -12.09
N GLY A 28 -2.52 -9.78 -12.63
CA GLY A 28 -2.09 -9.01 -13.80
C GLY A 28 -1.99 -7.50 -13.54
N MET A 29 -1.82 -7.09 -12.27
CA MET A 29 -1.75 -5.67 -11.91
C MET A 29 -0.48 -5.02 -12.47
N THR A 30 -0.66 -3.88 -13.12
CA THR A 30 0.43 -3.06 -13.66
C THR A 30 0.97 -2.09 -12.60
N ASN A 31 2.11 -1.47 -12.88
CA ASN A 31 2.61 -0.41 -11.99
C ASN A 31 1.70 0.82 -12.02
N ASP A 32 0.97 1.03 -13.13
CA ASP A 32 0.07 2.17 -13.28
C ASP A 32 -1.15 2.02 -12.37
N ASP A 33 -1.67 0.80 -12.23
CA ASP A 33 -2.76 0.49 -11.29
C ASP A 33 -2.35 0.75 -9.82
N LEU A 34 -1.06 0.61 -9.51
CA LEU A 34 -0.48 0.80 -8.18
C LEU A 34 0.10 2.20 -7.94
N ALA A 35 0.10 3.07 -8.97
CA ALA A 35 0.70 4.39 -8.88
C ALA A 35 0.16 5.25 -7.71
N PRO A 36 -1.15 5.24 -7.38
CA PRO A 36 -1.66 5.96 -6.22
C PRO A 36 -1.05 5.49 -4.89
N LEU A 37 -0.82 4.17 -4.74
CA LEU A 37 -0.21 3.61 -3.52
C LEU A 37 1.26 4.00 -3.38
N PHE A 38 2.01 4.01 -4.49
CA PHE A 38 3.39 4.49 -4.47
C PHE A 38 3.51 5.97 -4.12
N ASN A 39 2.52 6.78 -4.51
CA ASN A 39 2.49 8.18 -4.11
C ASN A 39 2.35 8.35 -2.59
N LEU A 40 1.56 7.49 -1.94
CA LEU A 40 1.40 7.47 -0.48
C LEU A 40 2.63 6.96 0.27
N LEU A 41 3.55 6.21 -0.37
CA LEU A 41 4.79 5.79 0.30
C LEU A 41 5.77 6.95 0.50
N ARG A 42 5.65 8.01 -0.31
CA ARG A 42 6.52 9.18 -0.22
C ARG A 42 6.19 10.01 1.03
N GLY A 43 7.16 10.80 1.48
CA GLY A 43 7.04 11.63 2.68
C GLY A 43 7.96 11.14 3.80
N ASP A 44 7.55 11.39 5.04
CA ASP A 44 8.33 11.05 6.23
C ASP A 44 8.47 9.52 6.39
N SER A 45 9.70 9.06 6.61
CA SER A 45 10.08 7.66 6.70
C SER A 45 9.73 6.98 8.03
N ASP A 46 9.22 7.71 9.02
CA ASP A 46 8.73 7.10 10.27
C ASP A 46 7.57 6.13 9.94
N ILE A 47 7.66 4.90 10.44
CA ILE A 47 6.64 3.86 10.24
C ILE A 47 5.27 4.24 10.82
N LYS A 48 5.22 5.14 11.80
CA LYS A 48 3.99 5.68 12.40
C LYS A 48 3.55 7.00 11.75
N SER A 49 4.31 7.50 10.77
CA SER A 49 3.95 8.71 10.04
C SER A 49 2.59 8.51 9.38
N PRO A 50 1.64 9.44 9.55
CA PRO A 50 0.30 9.29 9.01
C PRO A 50 0.33 9.24 7.47
N ARG A 51 -0.61 8.49 6.91
CA ARG A 51 -0.87 8.43 5.47
C ARG A 51 -2.34 8.72 5.22
N THR A 52 -2.58 9.72 4.38
CA THR A 52 -3.90 10.28 4.05
C THR A 52 -3.96 10.53 2.56
#